data_AF-A0A1H8UGE6-F1
#
_entry.id   AF-A0A1H8UGE6-F1
#
_cell.length_a   1.000
_cell.length_b   1.000
_cell.length_c   1.000
_cell.angle_alpha   90.00
_cell.angle_beta   90.00
_cell.angle_gamma   90.00
#
_symmetry.space_group_name_H-M   'P 1'
#
loop_
_entity.id
_entity.type
_entity.pdbx_description
1 polymer ?
#
loop_
_entity_poly.entity_id
_entity_poly.type
_entity_poly.pdbx_seq_one_letter_code
_entity_poly.pdbx_strand_id
1 'polypeptide(L)'
;MTRMVVDTNYLQGDELRGYLTDPNNKVVITPFVELEMLKGDAPLNVVRSTEILAEHAKQVVLTKDSRDVACLKGRRKGMKKRLTGGRRTSSFRKWCRHTRERAKSGDVLALNHIARRAAGARAQLADMRQNADTFQKNIDEARKRYTKEELEAFRADSFTPGLIEKIRTHVMEMTQQFFEDHPDQPGWPPRDDVFHTFTFRFALCARLHAITVIANGVAKDVDKLPNDFIDVSVAAYASCYDGLLSKDKLTLDIYRRARLLLDEEFLKVERAD
;
A
#
# COMPACT_ATOMS: atom_id res chain seq x y z
N MET A 1 19.35 10.18 0.02
CA MET A 1 18.07 10.45 0.72
C MET A 1 17.11 9.31 0.42
N THR A 2 16.83 8.46 1.41
CA THR A 2 16.01 7.24 1.25
C THR A 2 14.60 7.50 1.75
N ARG A 3 13.58 7.09 0.99
CA ARG A 3 12.17 7.18 1.40
C ARG A 3 11.57 5.79 1.45
N MET A 4 11.31 5.27 2.64
CA MET A 4 10.70 3.96 2.81
C MET A 4 9.26 4.11 3.29
N VAL A 5 8.35 3.33 2.70
CA VAL A 5 6.99 3.18 3.21
C VAL A 5 7.05 2.32 4.45
N VAL A 6 6.32 2.70 5.49
CA VAL A 6 6.24 1.94 6.74
C VAL A 6 4.88 1.30 6.87
N ASP A 7 4.86 0.09 7.40
CA ASP A 7 3.67 -0.65 7.78
C ASP A 7 3.36 -0.43 9.27
N THR A 8 2.11 -0.56 9.67
CA THR A 8 1.64 -0.29 11.04
C THR A 8 2.36 -1.16 12.06
N ASN A 9 2.65 -2.42 11.73
CA ASN A 9 3.38 -3.38 12.59
C ASN A 9 4.84 -2.98 12.87
N TYR A 10 5.38 -1.96 12.19
CA TYR A 10 6.74 -1.48 12.34
C TYR A 10 6.82 -0.17 13.14
N LEU A 11 5.69 0.52 13.37
CA LEU A 11 5.64 1.89 13.90
C LEU A 11 6.07 2.06 15.36
N GLN A 12 6.00 0.99 16.15
CA GLN A 12 6.32 1.00 17.58
C GLN A 12 7.64 0.29 17.88
N GLY A 13 8.35 -0.19 16.85
CA GLY A 13 9.61 -0.92 17.02
C GLY A 13 10.82 0.00 17.06
N ASP A 14 11.83 -0.38 17.84
CA ASP A 14 13.12 0.33 17.91
C ASP A 14 13.85 0.35 16.56
N GLU A 15 13.52 -0.58 15.65
CA GLU A 15 14.09 -0.61 14.32
C GLU A 15 13.69 0.64 13.50
N LEU A 16 12.48 1.17 13.70
CA LEU A 16 12.07 2.44 13.10
C LEU A 16 12.87 3.62 13.66
N ARG A 17 13.10 3.61 14.99
CA ARG A 17 13.92 4.63 15.65
C ARG A 17 15.35 4.61 15.11
N GLY A 18 15.93 3.42 14.96
CA GLY A 18 17.22 3.17 14.32
C GLY A 18 17.27 3.73 12.90
N TYR A 19 16.28 3.41 12.06
CA TYR A 19 16.20 3.94 10.69
C TYR A 19 16.14 5.49 10.64
N LEU A 20 15.47 6.11 11.61
CA LEU A 20 15.28 7.56 11.67
C LEU A 20 16.44 8.33 12.35
N THR A 21 17.47 7.64 12.84
CA THR A 21 18.69 8.29 13.35
C THR A 21 19.42 9.08 12.25
N ASP A 22 19.40 8.60 10.99
CA ASP A 22 19.91 9.36 9.85
C ASP A 22 18.90 10.46 9.44
N PRO A 23 19.25 11.75 9.54
CA PRO A 23 18.35 12.85 9.20
C PRO A 23 17.92 12.89 7.72
N ASN A 24 18.66 12.21 6.84
CA ASN A 24 18.34 12.07 5.42
C ASN A 24 17.27 11.02 5.14
N ASN A 25 17.06 10.08 6.06
CA ASN A 25 16.01 9.08 5.90
C ASN A 25 14.64 9.72 6.10
N LYS A 26 13.68 9.30 5.26
CA LYS A 26 12.27 9.65 5.36
C LYS A 26 11.44 8.40 5.51
N VAL A 27 10.44 8.49 6.37
CA VAL A 27 9.40 7.48 6.53
C VAL A 27 8.13 7.97 5.85
N VAL A 28 7.53 7.13 5.02
CA VAL A 28 6.34 7.45 4.23
C VAL A 28 5.13 6.74 4.84
N ILE A 29 4.13 7.53 5.22
CA ILE A 29 2.85 7.08 5.78
C ILE A 29 1.78 7.15 4.69
N THR A 30 1.15 6.02 4.42
CA THR A 30 0.06 5.90 3.43
C THR A 30 -1.29 6.09 4.12
N PRO A 31 -2.39 6.31 3.35
CA PRO A 31 -3.72 6.42 3.92
C PRO A 31 -4.18 5.11 4.56
N PHE A 32 -3.62 3.98 4.12
CA PHE A 32 -3.94 2.66 4.66
C PHE A 32 -3.28 2.42 6.01
N VAL A 33 -2.05 2.87 6.21
CA VAL A 33 -1.39 2.87 7.52
C VAL A 33 -2.15 3.79 8.49
N GLU A 34 -2.61 4.96 8.04
CA GLU A 34 -3.48 5.81 8.85
C GLU A 34 -4.81 5.13 9.19
N LEU A 35 -5.40 4.39 8.24
CA LEU A 35 -6.64 3.64 8.45
C LEU A 35 -6.47 2.59 9.54
N GLU A 36 -5.34 1.90 9.57
CA GLU A 36 -5.02 0.90 10.59
C GLU A 36 -4.84 1.49 11.98
N MET A 37 -4.17 2.64 12.10
CA MET A 37 -4.05 3.35 13.39
C MET A 37 -5.42 3.72 13.98
N LEU A 38 -6.45 3.82 13.15
CA LEU A 38 -7.82 4.16 13.55
C LEU A 38 -8.70 2.93 13.85
N LYS A 39 -8.19 1.70 13.71
CA LYS A 39 -8.90 0.48 14.11
C LYS A 39 -8.99 0.39 15.64
N GLY A 40 -10.05 -0.23 16.15
CA GLY A 40 -10.24 -0.47 17.59
C GLY A 40 -10.35 0.82 18.42
N ASP A 41 -9.55 0.91 19.49
CA ASP A 41 -9.38 2.09 20.34
C ASP A 41 -8.46 3.12 19.64
N ALA A 42 -9.05 3.86 18.70
CA ALA A 42 -8.33 4.78 17.85
C ALA A 42 -7.55 5.87 18.61
N PRO A 43 -8.09 6.54 19.65
CA PRO A 43 -7.31 7.49 20.43
C PRO A 43 -6.02 6.90 21.01
N LEU A 44 -6.10 5.72 21.64
CA LEU A 44 -4.92 5.04 22.18
C LEU A 44 -3.94 4.62 21.07
N ASN A 45 -4.46 3.98 20.02
CA ASN A 45 -3.67 3.42 18.93
C ASN A 45 -2.95 4.50 18.13
N VAL A 46 -3.60 5.65 17.85
CA VAL A 46 -2.97 6.79 17.17
C VAL A 46 -1.86 7.39 18.02
N VAL A 47 -2.06 7.59 19.33
CA VAL A 47 -1.02 8.17 20.20
C VAL A 47 0.22 7.28 20.27
N ARG A 48 0.02 5.95 20.43
CA ARG A 48 1.10 4.96 20.47
C ARG A 48 1.82 4.83 19.14
N SER A 49 1.08 4.62 18.05
CA SER A 49 1.66 4.39 16.72
C SER A 49 2.35 5.61 16.12
N THR A 50 2.13 6.80 16.68
CA THR A 50 2.79 8.04 16.25
C THR A 50 3.90 8.51 17.19
N GLU A 51 4.28 7.72 18.20
CA GLU A 51 5.29 8.12 19.19
C GLU A 51 6.66 8.40 18.56
N ILE A 52 7.26 7.41 17.92
CA ILE A 52 8.56 7.56 17.22
C ILE A 52 8.43 8.59 16.08
N LEU A 53 7.28 8.59 15.38
CA LEU A 53 7.02 9.53 14.29
C LEU A 53 7.01 11.00 14.78
N ALA A 54 6.51 11.26 15.99
CA ALA A 54 6.43 12.60 16.56
C ALA A 54 7.82 13.14 16.94
N GLU A 55 8.70 12.28 17.46
CA GLU A 55 10.11 12.60 17.75
C GLU A 55 10.87 13.01 16.48
N HIS A 56 10.54 12.35 15.36
CA HIS A 56 11.18 12.56 14.06
C HIS A 56 10.25 13.24 13.04
N ALA A 57 9.35 14.14 13.47
CA ALA A 57 8.28 14.68 12.62
C ALA A 57 8.79 15.42 11.35
N LYS A 58 10.06 15.82 11.29
CA LYS A 58 10.70 16.39 10.09
C LYS A 58 11.01 15.35 9.01
N GLN A 59 11.10 14.08 9.37
CA GLN A 59 11.40 12.95 8.50
C GLN A 59 10.15 12.20 8.02
N VAL A 60 8.98 12.52 8.57
CA VAL A 60 7.70 11.92 8.17
C VAL A 60 7.15 12.58 6.90
N VAL A 61 6.72 11.76 5.96
CA VAL A 61 6.07 12.15 4.70
C VAL A 61 4.72 11.44 4.61
N LEU A 62 3.62 12.18 4.56
CA LEU A 62 2.30 11.62 4.27
C LEU A 62 2.06 11.65 2.77
N THR A 63 1.52 10.57 2.22
CA THR A 63 1.11 10.55 0.81
C THR A 63 -0.17 11.37 0.58
N LYS A 64 -0.60 11.49 -0.68
CA LYS A 64 -1.98 11.87 -1.01
C LYS A 64 -2.95 10.74 -0.65
N ASP A 65 -4.24 11.04 -0.66
CA ASP A 65 -5.31 10.06 -0.42
C ASP A 65 -5.41 9.07 -1.59
N SER A 66 -6.00 7.88 -1.36
CA SER A 66 -6.03 6.80 -2.35
C SER A 66 -6.71 7.20 -3.67
N ARG A 67 -7.84 7.93 -3.58
CA ARG A 67 -8.57 8.47 -4.75
C ARG A 67 -7.70 9.42 -5.59
N ASP A 68 -7.01 10.35 -4.92
CA ASP A 68 -6.09 11.29 -5.59
C ASP A 68 -4.90 10.56 -6.25
N VAL A 69 -4.36 9.56 -5.56
CA VAL A 69 -3.19 8.81 -6.02
C VAL A 69 -3.52 7.99 -7.27
N ALA A 70 -4.70 7.38 -7.33
CA ALA A 70 -5.18 6.65 -8.50
C ALA A 70 -5.30 7.55 -9.75
N CYS A 71 -5.56 8.85 -9.57
CA CYS A 71 -5.69 9.82 -10.66
C CYS A 71 -4.38 10.49 -11.09
N LEU A 72 -3.23 10.13 -10.49
CA LEU A 72 -1.96 10.78 -10.83
C LEU A 72 -1.41 10.28 -12.17
N LYS A 73 -0.83 11.21 -12.93
CA LYS A 73 -0.06 10.88 -14.14
C LYS A 73 1.13 9.96 -13.83
N GLY A 74 1.23 8.85 -14.58
CA GLY A 74 2.26 7.82 -14.48
C GLY A 74 3.62 8.20 -15.08
N ARG A 75 4.16 9.39 -14.80
CA ARG A 75 5.49 9.76 -15.32
C ARG A 75 6.62 9.23 -14.44
N ARG A 76 7.61 8.54 -14.98
CA ARG A 76 8.78 8.09 -14.18
C ARG A 76 9.43 9.22 -13.36
N LYS A 77 9.78 10.32 -14.02
CA LYS A 77 10.44 11.46 -13.37
C LYS A 77 9.51 12.10 -12.33
N GLY A 78 9.95 12.18 -11.08
CA GLY A 78 9.23 12.88 -10.01
C GLY A 78 8.06 12.11 -9.39
N MET A 79 7.91 10.81 -9.66
CA MET A 79 6.83 9.96 -9.10
C MET A 79 6.67 10.10 -7.58
N LYS A 80 7.76 9.89 -6.82
CA LYS A 80 7.77 10.03 -5.35
C LYS A 80 7.29 11.40 -4.86
N LYS A 81 7.60 12.47 -5.61
CA LYS A 81 7.17 13.84 -5.26
C LYS A 81 5.68 14.03 -5.51
N ARG A 82 5.14 13.50 -6.61
CA ARG A 82 3.70 13.60 -6.94
C ARG A 82 2.80 12.83 -5.97
N LEU A 83 3.30 11.71 -5.45
CA LEU A 83 2.63 10.90 -4.42
C LEU A 83 2.63 11.56 -3.04
N THR A 84 3.50 12.54 -2.79
CA THR A 84 3.57 13.24 -1.50
C THR A 84 2.37 14.19 -1.32
N GLY A 85 1.73 14.14 -0.16
CA GLY A 85 0.53 14.92 0.18
C GLY A 85 0.76 16.41 0.47
N GLY A 86 1.98 16.92 0.26
CA GLY A 86 2.33 18.34 0.40
C GLY A 86 1.90 18.96 1.74
N ARG A 87 0.77 19.68 1.72
CA ARG A 87 0.18 20.30 2.92
C ARG A 87 -0.02 19.29 4.05
N ARG A 88 -0.49 18.07 3.75
CA ARG A 88 -0.69 16.99 4.76
C ARG A 88 0.60 16.68 5.52
N THR A 89 1.71 16.53 4.79
CA THR A 89 3.05 16.33 5.38
C THR A 89 3.47 17.50 6.26
N SER A 90 3.27 18.74 5.80
CA SER A 90 3.64 19.92 6.59
C SER A 90 2.77 20.09 7.86
N SER A 91 1.49 19.72 7.78
CA SER A 91 0.52 19.80 8.87
C SER A 91 0.76 18.75 9.95
N PHE A 92 1.31 17.58 9.59
CA PHE A 92 1.60 16.52 10.56
C PHE A 92 2.51 16.99 11.70
N ARG A 93 3.53 17.80 11.39
CA ARG A 93 4.42 18.38 12.42
C ARG A 93 3.66 19.24 13.43
N LYS A 94 2.69 20.04 12.96
CA LYS A 94 1.84 20.86 13.82
C LYS A 94 0.89 19.98 14.63
N TRP A 95 0.33 18.95 13.99
CA TRP A 95 -0.53 17.97 14.64
C TRP A 95 0.20 17.24 15.79
N CYS A 96 1.45 16.79 15.60
CA CYS A 96 2.26 16.17 16.65
C CYS A 96 2.44 17.09 17.85
N ARG A 97 2.81 18.36 17.65
CA ARG A 97 3.06 19.30 18.76
C ARG A 97 1.81 19.75 19.52
N HIS A 98 0.63 19.63 18.91
CA HIS A 98 -0.60 20.19 19.48
C HIS A 98 -1.63 19.10 19.75
N THR A 99 -2.20 18.51 18.71
CA THR A 99 -3.30 17.56 18.84
C THR A 99 -2.84 16.26 19.50
N ARG A 100 -1.67 15.73 19.13
CA ARG A 100 -1.15 14.49 19.72
C ARG A 100 -0.82 14.68 21.20
N GLU A 101 -0.08 15.73 21.57
CA GLU A 101 0.27 15.97 22.98
C GLU A 101 -0.96 16.21 23.85
N ARG A 102 -1.96 16.93 23.35
CA ARG A 102 -3.26 17.08 24.03
C ARG A 102 -3.99 15.74 24.20
N ALA A 103 -4.02 14.91 23.16
CA ALA A 103 -4.62 13.58 23.26
C ALA A 103 -3.86 12.69 24.27
N LYS A 104 -2.52 12.77 24.29
CA LYS A 104 -1.67 12.06 25.26
C LYS A 104 -1.95 12.50 26.70
N SER A 105 -2.27 13.79 26.92
CA SER A 105 -2.65 14.31 28.24
C SER A 105 -4.13 14.11 28.60
N GLY A 106 -4.90 13.36 27.80
CA GLY A 106 -6.31 13.09 28.08
C GLY A 106 -7.28 14.22 27.72
N ASP A 107 -6.88 15.20 26.89
CA ASP A 107 -7.76 16.28 26.44
C ASP A 107 -8.94 15.74 25.63
N VAL A 108 -10.14 15.92 26.18
CA VAL A 108 -11.39 15.37 25.62
C VAL A 108 -11.64 15.85 24.18
N LEU A 109 -11.33 17.10 23.84
CA LEU A 109 -11.56 17.63 22.49
C LEU A 109 -10.61 16.99 21.46
N ALA A 110 -9.35 16.76 21.83
CA ALA A 110 -8.37 16.09 20.99
C ALA A 110 -8.72 14.61 20.81
N LEU A 111 -9.12 13.92 21.87
CA LEU A 111 -9.60 12.53 21.81
C LEU A 111 -10.85 12.42 20.93
N ASN A 112 -11.83 13.31 21.09
CA ASN A 112 -13.04 13.36 20.26
C ASN A 112 -12.72 13.69 18.78
N HIS A 113 -11.69 14.48 18.51
CA HIS A 113 -11.25 14.72 17.14
C HIS A 113 -10.71 13.44 16.48
N ILE A 114 -9.92 12.64 17.20
CA ILE A 114 -9.43 11.34 16.71
C ILE A 114 -10.59 10.35 16.54
N ALA A 115 -11.49 10.27 17.53
CA ALA A 115 -12.64 9.38 17.49
C ALA A 115 -13.57 9.65 16.30
N ARG A 116 -13.79 10.93 15.95
CA ARG A 116 -14.56 11.30 14.73
C ARG A 116 -13.91 10.78 13.45
N ARG A 117 -12.59 10.85 13.33
CA ARG A 117 -11.87 10.26 12.19
C ARG A 117 -12.02 8.74 12.16
N ALA A 118 -12.00 8.10 13.32
CA ALA A 118 -12.18 6.65 13.45
C ALA A 118 -13.58 6.19 12.98
N ALA A 119 -14.62 7.01 13.18
CA ALA A 119 -15.96 6.70 12.66
C ALA A 119 -15.96 6.58 11.11
N GLY A 120 -15.30 7.52 10.42
CA GLY A 120 -15.14 7.44 8.96
C GLY A 120 -14.30 6.24 8.50
N ALA A 121 -13.21 5.93 9.23
CA ALA A 121 -12.39 4.74 8.97
C ALA A 121 -13.20 3.43 9.10
N ARG A 122 -14.07 3.33 10.10
CA ARG A 122 -14.95 2.17 10.29
C ARG A 122 -15.93 2.01 9.14
N ALA A 123 -16.52 3.10 8.65
CA ALA A 123 -17.40 3.06 7.48
C ALA A 123 -16.64 2.56 6.23
N GLN A 124 -15.41 3.05 6.01
CA GLN A 124 -14.58 2.60 4.89
C GLN A 124 -14.21 1.10 5.00
N LEU A 125 -13.86 0.62 6.19
CA LEU A 125 -13.57 -0.80 6.41
C LEU A 125 -14.81 -1.69 6.25
N ALA A 126 -15.98 -1.19 6.66
CA ALA A 126 -17.26 -1.90 6.48
C ALA A 126 -17.62 -2.02 4.99
N ASP A 127 -17.42 -0.96 4.21
CA ASP A 127 -17.61 -0.99 2.75
C ASP A 127 -16.67 -2.00 2.06
N MET A 128 -15.39 -2.05 2.48
CA MET A 128 -14.45 -3.08 2.00
C MET A 128 -14.93 -4.49 2.32
N ARG A 129 -15.54 -4.71 3.51
CA ARG A 129 -16.10 -6.01 3.90
C ARG A 129 -17.34 -6.38 3.10
N GLN A 130 -18.22 -5.42 2.80
CA GLN A 130 -19.42 -5.70 2.01
C GLN A 130 -19.08 -6.15 0.58
N ASN A 131 -17.95 -5.69 0.04
CA ASN A 131 -17.46 -6.08 -1.27
C ASN A 131 -16.61 -7.38 -1.26
N ALA A 132 -16.47 -8.04 -0.11
CA ALA A 132 -15.63 -9.21 0.07
C ALA A 132 -16.03 -10.41 -0.80
N ASP A 133 -17.33 -10.66 -0.97
CA ASP A 133 -17.83 -11.79 -1.75
C ASP A 133 -17.43 -11.69 -3.22
N THR A 134 -17.39 -10.47 -3.76
CA THR A 134 -16.90 -10.20 -5.12
C THR A 134 -15.41 -10.53 -5.23
N PHE A 135 -14.60 -10.16 -4.23
CA PHE A 135 -13.19 -10.53 -4.19
C PHE A 135 -12.96 -12.03 -4.14
N GLN A 136 -13.76 -12.76 -3.36
CA GLN A 136 -13.63 -14.22 -3.25
C GLN A 136 -13.92 -14.90 -4.60
N LYS A 137 -15.01 -14.50 -5.27
CA LYS A 137 -15.34 -15.00 -6.61
C LYS A 137 -14.22 -14.76 -7.61
N ASN A 138 -13.63 -13.56 -7.58
CA ASN A 138 -12.50 -13.21 -8.47
C ASN A 138 -11.27 -14.09 -8.24
N ILE A 139 -11.02 -14.53 -7.00
CA ILE A 139 -9.90 -15.45 -6.68
C ILE A 139 -10.22 -16.87 -7.15
N ASP A 140 -11.44 -17.35 -6.96
CA ASP A 140 -11.85 -18.67 -7.42
C ASP A 140 -11.83 -18.77 -8.95
N GLU A 141 -12.17 -17.69 -9.64
CA GLU A 141 -11.99 -17.58 -11.09
C GLU A 141 -10.52 -17.53 -11.48
N ALA A 142 -9.69 -16.76 -10.76
CA ALA A 142 -8.26 -16.70 -11.02
C ALA A 142 -7.57 -18.05 -10.80
N ARG A 143 -8.03 -18.85 -9.83
CA ARG A 143 -7.51 -20.20 -9.54
C ARG A 143 -7.59 -21.13 -10.76
N LYS A 144 -8.67 -21.02 -11.54
CA LYS A 144 -8.87 -21.84 -12.76
C LYS A 144 -7.87 -21.51 -13.87
N ARG A 145 -7.15 -20.39 -13.77
CA ARG A 145 -6.24 -19.89 -14.82
C ARG A 145 -4.80 -20.34 -14.64
N TYR A 146 -4.43 -20.92 -13.49
CA TYR A 146 -3.07 -21.36 -13.22
C TYR A 146 -2.97 -22.88 -13.14
N THR A 147 -1.93 -23.44 -13.75
CA THR A 147 -1.63 -24.86 -13.64
C THR A 147 -0.89 -25.15 -12.33
N LYS A 148 -0.83 -26.43 -11.94
CA LYS A 148 -0.11 -26.84 -10.73
C LYS A 148 1.38 -26.52 -10.83
N GLU A 149 1.96 -26.74 -12.01
CA GLU A 149 3.37 -26.49 -12.31
C GLU A 149 3.70 -25.00 -12.22
N GLU A 150 2.81 -24.13 -12.71
CA GLU A 150 2.95 -22.68 -12.58
C GLU A 150 2.89 -22.22 -11.12
N LEU A 151 2.00 -22.78 -10.31
CA LEU A 151 1.90 -22.47 -8.88
C LEU A 151 3.11 -23.01 -8.09
N GLU A 152 3.65 -24.16 -8.47
CA GLU A 152 4.89 -24.70 -7.93
C GLU A 152 6.09 -23.81 -8.27
N ALA A 153 6.22 -23.41 -9.54
CA ALA A 153 7.25 -22.48 -10.00
C ALA A 153 7.15 -21.14 -9.24
N PHE A 154 5.94 -20.59 -9.09
CA PHE A 154 5.70 -19.37 -8.32
C PHE A 154 6.13 -19.49 -6.85
N ARG A 155 5.85 -20.62 -6.18
CA ARG A 155 6.30 -20.85 -4.80
C ARG A 155 7.82 -20.92 -4.67
N ALA A 156 8.50 -21.39 -5.72
CA ALA A 156 9.95 -21.44 -5.80
C ALA A 156 10.60 -20.14 -6.29
N ASP A 157 9.84 -19.04 -6.43
CA ASP A 157 10.28 -17.77 -7.02
C ASP A 157 10.86 -17.93 -8.45
N SER A 158 10.43 -18.97 -9.17
CA SER A 158 10.82 -19.26 -10.54
C SER A 158 9.76 -18.71 -11.50
N PHE A 159 9.99 -17.51 -12.00
CA PHE A 159 9.11 -16.84 -12.95
C PHE A 159 9.41 -17.32 -14.39
N THR A 160 8.76 -18.41 -14.80
CA THR A 160 8.88 -18.90 -16.19
C THR A 160 8.28 -17.89 -17.18
N PRO A 161 8.74 -17.85 -18.45
CA PRO A 161 8.20 -16.92 -19.44
C PRO A 161 6.67 -17.00 -19.60
N GLY A 162 6.09 -18.21 -19.58
CA GLY A 162 4.65 -18.40 -19.65
C GLY A 162 3.90 -17.86 -18.42
N LEU A 163 4.46 -18.04 -17.22
CA LEU A 163 3.89 -17.47 -16.00
C LEU A 163 3.96 -15.93 -16.00
N ILE A 164 5.09 -15.36 -16.43
CA ILE A 164 5.27 -13.92 -16.57
C ILE A 164 4.23 -13.34 -17.52
N GLU A 165 4.05 -13.94 -18.70
CA GLU A 165 3.10 -13.45 -19.70
C GLU A 165 1.65 -13.50 -19.20
N LYS A 166 1.31 -14.55 -18.45
CA LYS A 166 0.00 -14.66 -17.79
C LYS A 166 -0.20 -13.61 -16.70
N ILE A 167 0.83 -13.33 -15.90
CA ILE A 167 0.80 -12.25 -14.90
C ILE A 167 0.63 -10.91 -15.61
N ARG A 168 1.42 -10.64 -16.66
CA ARG A 168 1.36 -9.40 -17.46
C ARG A 168 -0.04 -9.15 -17.99
N THR A 169 -0.61 -10.10 -18.72
CA THR A 169 -1.95 -10.00 -19.30
C THR A 169 -2.98 -9.65 -18.22
N HIS A 170 -3.01 -10.44 -17.14
CA HIS A 170 -3.98 -10.23 -16.08
C HIS A 170 -3.81 -8.93 -15.28
N VAL A 171 -2.57 -8.48 -15.07
CA VAL A 171 -2.32 -7.20 -14.40
C VAL A 171 -2.78 -6.05 -15.27
N MET A 172 -2.59 -6.12 -16.60
CA MET A 172 -3.08 -5.10 -17.52
C MET A 172 -4.61 -5.04 -17.56
N GLU A 173 -5.29 -6.20 -17.64
CA GLU A 173 -6.75 -6.29 -17.55
C GLU A 173 -7.28 -5.68 -16.26
N MET A 174 -6.69 -6.05 -15.11
CA MET A 174 -7.07 -5.47 -13.82
C MET A 174 -6.82 -3.97 -13.75
N THR A 175 -5.70 -3.50 -14.33
CA THR A 175 -5.38 -2.08 -14.38
C THR A 175 -6.42 -1.33 -15.19
N GLN A 176 -6.79 -1.83 -16.37
CA GLN A 176 -7.85 -1.27 -17.21
C GLN A 176 -9.17 -1.18 -16.47
N GLN A 177 -9.62 -2.29 -15.87
CA GLN A 177 -10.84 -2.31 -15.07
C GLN A 177 -10.82 -1.25 -13.96
N PHE A 178 -9.71 -1.11 -13.23
CA PHE A 178 -9.60 -0.10 -12.19
C PHE A 178 -9.63 1.34 -12.70
N PHE A 179 -9.18 1.61 -13.94
CA PHE A 179 -9.33 2.93 -14.55
C PHE A 179 -10.78 3.21 -14.95
N GLU A 180 -11.45 2.21 -15.54
CA GLU A 180 -12.84 2.31 -16.00
C GLU A 180 -13.84 2.45 -14.85
N ASP A 181 -13.66 1.69 -13.78
CA ASP A 181 -14.53 1.68 -12.60
C ASP A 181 -14.26 2.83 -11.62
N HIS A 182 -13.14 3.56 -11.77
CA HIS A 182 -12.81 4.62 -10.84
C HIS A 182 -13.86 5.75 -10.94
N PRO A 183 -14.40 6.26 -9.81
CA PRO A 183 -15.44 7.28 -9.83
C PRO A 183 -15.09 8.57 -10.58
N ASP A 184 -13.80 8.92 -10.61
CA ASP A 184 -13.28 10.10 -11.33
C ASP A 184 -12.83 9.79 -12.77
N GLN A 185 -12.97 8.54 -13.23
CA GLN A 185 -12.63 8.06 -14.57
C GLN A 185 -11.32 8.65 -15.12
N PRO A 186 -10.17 8.43 -14.44
CA PRO A 186 -8.91 8.96 -14.91
C PRO A 186 -8.61 8.38 -16.30
N GLY A 187 -8.18 9.24 -17.23
CA GLY A 187 -7.83 8.80 -18.58
C GLY A 187 -6.66 7.81 -18.57
N TRP A 188 -6.70 6.85 -19.50
CA TRP A 188 -5.64 5.86 -19.67
C TRP A 188 -4.27 6.53 -19.88
N PRO A 189 -3.19 6.08 -19.20
CA PRO A 189 -1.86 6.66 -19.37
C PRO A 189 -1.29 6.43 -20.78
N PRO A 190 -0.48 7.36 -21.33
CA PRO A 190 0.18 7.14 -22.62
C PRO A 190 1.28 6.06 -22.55
N ARG A 191 1.35 5.15 -23.52
CA ARG A 191 2.46 4.17 -23.68
C ARG A 191 2.80 3.45 -22.35
N ASP A 192 4.08 3.40 -21.99
CA ASP A 192 4.63 2.72 -20.80
C ASP A 192 4.47 3.53 -19.49
N ASP A 193 3.91 4.75 -19.54
CA ASP A 193 3.64 5.52 -18.32
C ASP A 193 2.70 4.77 -17.37
N VAL A 194 1.90 3.82 -17.90
CA VAL A 194 1.00 2.98 -17.10
C VAL A 194 1.74 2.26 -15.97
N PHE A 195 2.97 1.78 -16.20
CA PHE A 195 3.75 1.05 -15.20
C PHE A 195 4.23 1.92 -14.02
N HIS A 196 4.22 3.24 -14.18
CA HIS A 196 4.54 4.20 -13.11
C HIS A 196 3.28 4.78 -12.45
N THR A 197 2.09 4.30 -12.80
CA THR A 197 0.87 4.63 -12.05
C THR A 197 0.79 3.80 -10.78
N PHE A 198 0.13 4.36 -9.75
CA PHE A 198 -0.18 3.58 -8.55
C PHE A 198 -1.17 2.46 -8.88
N THR A 199 -2.17 2.72 -9.73
CA THR A 199 -3.20 1.76 -10.12
C THR A 199 -2.59 0.47 -10.69
N PHE A 200 -1.63 0.59 -11.62
CA PHE A 200 -0.92 -0.56 -12.15
C PHE A 200 -0.15 -1.33 -11.06
N ARG A 201 0.58 -0.61 -10.20
CA ARG A 201 1.38 -1.20 -9.13
C ARG A 201 0.52 -1.90 -8.08
N PHE A 202 -0.65 -1.35 -7.81
CA PHE A 202 -1.68 -1.97 -6.99
C PHE A 202 -2.21 -3.25 -7.64
N ALA A 203 -2.59 -3.22 -8.92
CA ALA A 203 -3.03 -4.39 -9.65
C ALA A 203 -1.99 -5.52 -9.65
N LEU A 204 -0.70 -5.18 -9.84
CA LEU A 204 0.41 -6.12 -9.75
C LEU A 204 0.50 -6.77 -8.36
N CYS A 205 0.55 -5.97 -7.29
CA CYS A 205 0.61 -6.49 -5.92
C CYS A 205 -0.63 -7.34 -5.58
N ALA A 206 -1.82 -6.91 -5.99
CA ALA A 206 -3.06 -7.65 -5.79
C ALA A 206 -3.05 -9.00 -6.52
N ARG A 207 -2.54 -9.03 -7.75
CA ARG A 207 -2.40 -10.27 -8.53
C ARG A 207 -1.40 -11.23 -7.88
N LEU A 208 -0.24 -10.74 -7.44
CA LEU A 208 0.76 -11.54 -6.74
C LEU A 208 0.24 -12.11 -5.41
N HIS A 209 -0.53 -11.32 -4.67
CA HIS A 209 -1.23 -11.79 -3.48
C HIS A 209 -2.21 -12.91 -3.81
N ALA A 210 -3.06 -12.73 -4.83
CA ALA A 210 -4.02 -13.74 -5.26
C ALA A 210 -3.33 -15.06 -5.63
N ILE A 211 -2.25 -15.02 -6.42
CA ILE A 211 -1.48 -16.22 -6.78
C ILE A 211 -0.89 -16.88 -5.52
N THR A 212 -0.41 -16.10 -4.55
CA THR A 212 0.13 -16.62 -3.29
C THR A 212 -0.93 -17.36 -2.49
N VAL A 213 -2.15 -16.82 -2.37
CA VAL A 213 -3.27 -17.48 -1.71
C VAL A 213 -3.63 -18.78 -2.42
N ILE A 214 -3.73 -18.75 -3.76
CA ILE A 214 -4.05 -19.92 -4.59
C ILE A 214 -2.99 -21.01 -4.45
N ALA A 215 -1.70 -20.65 -4.54
CA ALA A 215 -0.59 -21.59 -4.50
C ALA A 215 -0.42 -22.27 -3.13
N ASN A 216 -0.82 -21.59 -2.06
CA ASN A 216 -0.77 -22.13 -0.70
C ASN A 216 -2.06 -22.85 -0.27
N GLY A 217 -3.10 -22.83 -1.12
CA GLY A 217 -4.38 -23.51 -0.84
C GLY A 217 -5.10 -22.98 0.40
N VAL A 218 -4.80 -21.76 0.84
CA VAL A 218 -5.39 -21.18 2.05
C VAL A 218 -6.82 -20.78 1.73
N ALA A 219 -7.79 -21.38 2.42
CA ALA A 219 -9.18 -20.94 2.37
C ALA A 219 -9.23 -19.49 2.86
N LYS A 220 -9.80 -18.60 2.05
CA LYS A 220 -9.80 -17.18 2.39
C LYS A 220 -10.84 -16.90 3.45
N ASP A 221 -10.39 -16.30 4.54
CA ASP A 221 -11.24 -15.81 5.60
C ASP A 221 -11.76 -14.43 5.19
N VAL A 222 -13.08 -14.33 5.02
CA VAL A 222 -13.77 -13.09 4.60
C VAL A 222 -13.45 -11.94 5.56
N ASP A 223 -13.25 -12.24 6.85
CA ASP A 223 -12.93 -11.23 7.86
C ASP A 223 -11.52 -10.66 7.71
N LYS A 224 -10.62 -11.38 7.03
CA LYS A 224 -9.24 -10.94 6.76
C LYS A 224 -9.09 -10.11 5.50
N LEU A 225 -10.06 -10.12 4.60
CA LEU A 225 -9.99 -9.41 3.31
C LEU A 225 -9.65 -7.92 3.42
N PRO A 226 -10.20 -7.14 4.36
CA PRO A 226 -9.80 -5.74 4.51
C PRO A 226 -8.32 -5.58 4.91
N ASN A 227 -7.77 -6.51 5.69
CA ASN A 227 -6.36 -6.49 6.05
C ASN A 227 -5.49 -6.85 4.84
N ASP A 228 -5.81 -7.93 4.12
CA ASP A 228 -5.12 -8.29 2.88
C ASP A 228 -5.09 -7.11 1.88
N PHE A 229 -6.20 -6.39 1.74
CA PHE A 229 -6.29 -5.22 0.87
C PHE A 229 -5.36 -4.08 1.33
N ILE A 230 -5.29 -3.84 2.63
CA ILE A 230 -4.38 -2.85 3.23
C ILE A 230 -2.93 -3.24 2.98
N ASP A 231 -2.57 -4.50 3.24
CA ASP A 231 -1.23 -5.05 3.07
C ASP A 231 -0.75 -4.93 1.61
N VAL A 232 -1.60 -5.35 0.67
CA VAL A 232 -1.36 -5.20 -0.77
C VAL A 232 -1.19 -3.73 -1.16
N SER A 233 -2.02 -2.84 -0.61
CA SER A 233 -1.93 -1.41 -0.89
C SER A 233 -0.63 -0.78 -0.35
N VAL A 234 -0.19 -1.20 0.84
CA VAL A 234 1.07 -0.78 1.45
C VAL A 234 2.25 -1.25 0.60
N ALA A 235 2.26 -2.51 0.15
CA ALA A 235 3.27 -3.04 -0.77
C ALA A 235 3.29 -2.28 -2.11
N ALA A 236 2.11 -1.95 -2.66
CA ALA A 236 1.99 -1.18 -3.90
C ALA A 236 2.59 0.22 -3.75
N TYR A 237 2.27 0.93 -2.66
CA TYR A 237 2.90 2.21 -2.34
C TYR A 237 4.42 2.06 -2.20
N ALA A 238 4.89 1.06 -1.47
CA ALA A 238 6.32 0.82 -1.28
C ALA A 238 7.05 0.63 -2.61
N SER A 239 6.43 -0.03 -3.59
CA SER A 239 7.00 -0.19 -4.93
C SER A 239 7.30 1.14 -5.64
N CYS A 240 6.54 2.21 -5.33
CA CYS A 240 6.73 3.57 -5.83
C CYS A 240 7.85 4.35 -5.11
N TYR A 241 8.34 3.83 -4.00
CA TYR A 241 9.34 4.46 -3.13
C TYR A 241 10.64 3.64 -3.12
N ASP A 242 11.52 3.85 -2.13
CA ASP A 242 12.83 3.17 -2.06
C ASP A 242 12.76 1.83 -1.31
N GLY A 243 11.65 1.51 -0.65
CA GLY A 243 11.56 0.35 0.20
C GLY A 243 10.29 0.26 1.03
N LEU A 244 10.17 -0.89 1.70
CA LEU A 244 9.14 -1.20 2.68
C LEU A 244 9.79 -1.52 4.04
N LEU A 245 9.27 -0.93 5.11
CA LEU A 245 9.55 -1.28 6.50
C LEU A 245 8.32 -1.99 7.07
N SER A 246 8.37 -3.32 7.14
CA SER A 246 7.29 -4.17 7.64
C SER A 246 7.86 -5.37 8.38
N LYS A 247 7.11 -5.91 9.34
CA LYS A 247 7.38 -7.20 9.99
C LYS A 247 6.53 -8.34 9.41
N ASP A 248 5.59 -8.03 8.50
CA ASP A 248 4.76 -9.04 7.86
C ASP A 248 5.50 -9.68 6.67
N LYS A 249 5.67 -11.00 6.73
CA LYS A 249 6.43 -11.75 5.73
C LYS A 249 5.73 -11.75 4.37
N LEU A 250 4.41 -11.90 4.35
CA LEU A 250 3.64 -11.98 3.11
C LEU A 250 3.69 -10.64 2.36
N THR A 251 3.50 -9.53 3.07
CA THR A 251 3.59 -8.17 2.52
C THR A 251 5.00 -7.89 1.96
N LEU A 252 6.05 -8.30 2.68
CA LEU A 252 7.43 -8.19 2.21
C LEU A 252 7.69 -9.02 0.95
N ASP A 253 7.19 -10.25 0.89
CA ASP A 253 7.39 -11.14 -0.26
C ASP A 253 6.62 -10.63 -1.48
N ILE A 254 5.39 -10.12 -1.31
CA ILE A 254 4.63 -9.44 -2.38
C ILE A 254 5.38 -8.22 -2.89
N TYR A 255 5.89 -7.38 -2.00
CA TYR A 255 6.69 -6.20 -2.38
C TYR A 255 7.93 -6.61 -3.19
N ARG A 256 8.70 -7.60 -2.73
CA ARG A 256 9.91 -8.08 -3.41
C ARG A 256 9.62 -8.61 -4.81
N ARG A 257 8.61 -9.49 -4.94
CA ARG A 257 8.17 -10.03 -6.24
C ARG A 257 7.68 -8.93 -7.18
N ALA A 258 6.91 -7.97 -6.66
CA ALA A 258 6.44 -6.84 -7.45
C ALA A 258 7.62 -6.00 -7.96
N ARG A 259 8.61 -5.71 -7.11
CA ARG A 259 9.84 -5.00 -7.51
C ARG A 259 10.63 -5.74 -8.59
N LEU A 260 10.83 -7.04 -8.41
CA LEU A 260 11.51 -7.90 -9.38
C LEU A 260 10.83 -7.81 -10.75
N LEU A 261 9.54 -8.10 -10.82
CA LEU A 261 8.80 -8.06 -12.08
C LEU A 261 8.74 -6.65 -12.68
N LEU A 262 8.57 -5.60 -11.85
CA LEU A 262 8.63 -4.23 -12.33
C LEU A 262 9.96 -3.92 -13.01
N ASP A 263 11.08 -4.24 -12.37
CA ASP A 263 12.41 -3.88 -12.85
C ASP A 263 12.85 -4.75 -14.05
N GLU A 264 12.47 -6.03 -14.08
CA GLU A 264 12.93 -6.99 -15.09
C GLU A 264 11.97 -7.17 -16.26
N GLU A 265 10.66 -7.01 -16.06
CA GLU A 265 9.64 -7.38 -17.05
C GLU A 265 8.83 -6.20 -17.57
N PHE A 266 8.54 -5.20 -16.73
CA PHE A 266 7.69 -4.07 -17.13
C PHE A 266 8.50 -2.83 -17.50
N LEU A 267 9.51 -2.47 -16.71
CA LEU A 267 10.29 -1.23 -16.89
C LEU A 267 11.59 -1.43 -17.67
N LYS A 268 11.96 -2.68 -17.98
CA LYS A 268 13.17 -3.02 -18.75
C LYS A 268 13.10 -2.52 -20.20
N VAL A 269 11.88 -2.39 -20.74
CA VAL A 269 11.60 -1.89 -22.09
C VAL A 269 11.99 -0.40 -22.26
N GLU A 270 12.10 0.38 -21.17
CA GLU A 270 12.50 1.80 -21.22
C GLU A 270 14.03 2.04 -21.25
N ARG A 271 14.87 1.00 -21.15
CA ARG A 271 16.35 1.17 -21.05
C ARG A 271 17.10 0.91 -22.36
N ALA A 272 16.39 0.63 -23.45
CA ALA A 272 16.98 0.31 -24.75
C ALA A 272 17.09 1.51 -25.72
N ASP A 273 16.68 2.72 -25.29
CA ASP A 273 16.78 3.97 -26.06
C ASP A 273 17.70 4.99 -25.38
#